data_AF-C5XC94-F1
#
_entry.id   AF-C5XC94-F1
#
_cell.length_a   1.000
_cell.length_b   1.000
_cell.length_c   1.000
_cell.angle_alpha   90.00
_cell.angle_beta   90.00
_cell.angle_gamma   90.00
#
_symmetry.space_group_name_H-M   'P 1'
#
loop_
_entity.id
_entity.type
_entity.pdbx_description
1 polymer ?
#
loop_
_entity_poly.entity_id
_entity_poly.type
_entity_poly.pdbx_seq_one_letter_code
_entity_poly.pdbx_strand_id
1 'polypeptide(L)'
;MKVQVVAATALVLLLLTIAAEARTPSPDPMCKERSHEYKGRCLHDTDCNAVCVKESQSYAGGFCQGRPPFKHCFCTKPCKRGRADATLRSPGL
;
A
#
# COMPACT_ATOMS: atom_id res chain seq x y z
N MET A 1 0.82 42.03 -35.80
CA MET A 1 0.59 41.88 -34.34
C MET A 1 -0.31 40.70 -33.97
N LYS A 2 -1.51 40.55 -34.53
CA LYS A 2 -2.43 39.42 -34.21
C LYS A 2 -1.84 38.01 -34.45
N VAL A 3 -1.13 37.81 -35.56
CA VAL A 3 -0.54 36.49 -35.92
C VAL A 3 0.59 36.07 -34.98
N GLN A 4 1.43 37.01 -34.53
CA GLN A 4 2.51 36.72 -33.58
C GLN A 4 1.97 36.32 -32.20
N VAL A 5 0.86 36.95 -31.77
CA VAL A 5 0.19 36.59 -30.50
C VAL A 5 -0.39 35.17 -30.58
N VAL A 6 -1.05 34.81 -31.69
CA VAL A 6 -1.63 33.47 -31.89
C VAL A 6 -0.54 32.38 -31.88
N ALA A 7 0.57 32.60 -32.58
CA ALA A 7 1.69 31.67 -32.62
C ALA A 7 2.34 31.48 -31.24
N ALA A 8 2.56 32.57 -30.51
CA ALA A 8 3.10 32.52 -29.16
C ALA A 8 2.16 31.79 -28.19
N THR A 9 0.85 32.05 -28.26
CA THR A 9 -0.14 31.37 -27.42
C THR A 9 -0.25 29.88 -27.72
N ALA A 10 -0.19 29.49 -29.00
CA ALA A 10 -0.23 28.08 -29.40
C ALA A 10 1.01 27.31 -28.93
N LEU A 11 2.19 27.94 -28.99
CA LEU A 11 3.44 27.36 -28.50
C LEU A 11 3.41 27.19 -26.96
N VAL A 12 2.91 28.18 -26.23
CA VAL A 12 2.74 28.08 -24.76
C VAL A 12 1.76 26.98 -24.38
N LEU A 13 0.61 26.88 -25.07
CA LEU A 13 -0.37 25.82 -24.83
C LEU A 13 0.21 24.42 -25.11
N LEU A 14 1.01 24.28 -26.17
CA LEU A 14 1.68 23.02 -26.51
C LEU A 14 2.74 22.61 -25.47
N LEU A 15 3.44 23.57 -24.87
CA LEU A 15 4.42 23.30 -23.81
C LEU A 15 3.74 22.87 -22.49
N LEU A 16 2.54 23.36 -22.21
CA LEU A 16 1.79 23.04 -20.99
C LEU A 16 1.21 21.61 -20.98
N THR A 17 0.88 21.04 -22.15
CA THR A 17 0.30 19.69 -22.22
C THR A 17 1.32 18.58 -21.99
N ILE A 18 2.60 18.80 -22.31
CA ILE A 18 3.68 17.81 -22.16
C ILE A 18 3.99 17.54 -20.67
N ALA A 19 3.71 18.50 -19.79
CA ALA A 19 3.98 18.39 -18.36
C ALA A 19 2.91 17.60 -17.57
N ALA A 20 1.78 17.23 -18.19
CA ALA A 20 0.64 16.64 -17.50
C ALA A 20 0.71 15.11 -17.32
N GLU A 21 1.66 14.43 -17.96
CA GLU A 21 1.65 12.97 -18.10
C GLU A 21 2.76 12.28 -17.29
N ALA A 22 2.75 12.43 -15.96
CA ALA A 22 3.54 11.56 -15.09
C ALA A 22 2.97 11.50 -13.67
N ARG A 23 1.66 11.25 -13.54
CA ARG A 23 1.12 10.76 -12.26
C ARG A 23 1.31 9.26 -12.24
N THR A 24 2.52 8.81 -11.92
CA THR A 24 2.70 7.41 -11.52
C THR A 24 1.81 7.17 -10.30
N PRO A 25 0.88 6.20 -10.32
CA PRO A 25 0.18 5.82 -9.11
C PRO A 25 1.24 5.35 -8.11
N SER A 26 1.48 6.16 -7.07
CA SER A 26 2.29 5.72 -5.93
C SER A 26 1.61 4.47 -5.37
N PRO A 27 2.35 3.37 -5.12
CA PRO A 27 1.76 2.18 -4.53
C PRO A 27 1.01 2.59 -3.26
N ASP A 28 -0.26 2.22 -3.15
CA ASP A 28 -1.03 2.49 -1.94
C ASP A 28 -0.27 1.95 -0.73
N PRO A 29 -0.15 2.74 0.35
CA PRO A 29 0.58 2.29 1.53
C PRO A 29 -0.01 0.98 2.04
N MET A 30 0.85 -0.01 2.29
CA MET A 30 0.45 -1.29 2.84
C MET A 30 0.47 -1.25 4.37
N CYS A 31 -0.60 -1.72 4.98
CA CYS A 31 -0.75 -1.89 6.42
C CYS A 31 -0.62 -3.37 6.78
N LYS A 32 -0.16 -3.66 8.00
CA LYS A 32 -0.05 -5.02 8.53
C LYS A 32 -0.97 -5.22 9.73
N GLU A 33 -1.48 -6.44 9.87
CA GLU A 33 -2.34 -6.88 10.97
C GLU A 33 -1.92 -8.28 11.41
N ARG A 34 -2.03 -8.60 12.70
CA ARG A 34 -1.69 -9.95 13.18
C ARG A 34 -2.74 -10.94 12.65
N SER A 35 -2.31 -12.06 12.08
CA SER A 35 -3.24 -13.12 11.64
C SER A 35 -4.01 -13.68 12.84
N HIS A 36 -5.32 -13.89 12.64
CA HIS A 36 -6.18 -14.54 13.64
C HIS A 36 -6.20 -16.07 13.50
N GLU A 37 -5.92 -16.57 12.29
CA GLU A 37 -6.01 -17.99 11.97
C GLU A 37 -4.67 -18.72 12.03
N TYR A 38 -3.53 -18.00 11.95
CA TYR A 38 -2.21 -18.61 12.00
C TYR A 38 -1.87 -19.14 13.39
N LYS A 39 -1.62 -20.45 13.49
CA LYS A 39 -1.34 -21.13 14.76
C LYS A 39 0.14 -21.42 14.94
N GLY A 40 0.62 -21.20 16.16
CA GLY A 40 1.98 -21.56 16.55
C GLY A 40 3.04 -20.55 16.11
N ARG A 41 4.28 -21.05 15.98
CA ARG A 41 5.46 -20.23 15.73
C ARG A 41 5.61 -19.96 14.24
N CYS A 42 5.73 -18.69 13.86
CA CYS A 42 5.94 -18.33 12.47
C CYS A 42 7.41 -18.58 12.06
N LEU A 43 7.63 -19.61 11.23
CA LEU A 43 8.97 -20.02 10.77
C LEU A 43 9.25 -19.62 9.32
N HIS A 44 8.25 -19.76 8.44
CA HIS A 44 8.36 -19.45 7.02
C HIS A 44 7.28 -18.45 6.60
N ASP A 45 7.68 -17.43 5.87
CA ASP A 45 6.78 -16.39 5.37
C ASP A 45 5.75 -16.98 4.39
N THR A 46 6.13 -18.02 3.64
CA THR A 46 5.24 -18.71 2.69
C THR A 46 4.03 -19.34 3.38
N ASP A 47 4.23 -19.95 4.55
CA ASP A 47 3.15 -20.55 5.33
C ASP A 47 2.21 -19.46 5.88
N CYS A 48 2.78 -18.37 6.39
CA CYS A 48 2.02 -17.22 6.86
C CYS A 48 1.21 -16.59 5.72
N ASN A 49 1.83 -16.38 4.57
CA ASN A 49 1.17 -15.85 3.38
C ASN A 49 -0.01 -16.71 2.93
N ALA A 50 0.18 -18.04 2.88
CA ALA A 50 -0.87 -18.98 2.48
C ALA A 50 -2.09 -18.97 3.43
N VAL A 51 -1.88 -18.68 4.71
CA VAL A 51 -2.98 -18.48 5.68
C VAL A 51 -3.64 -17.13 5.45
N CYS A 52 -2.88 -16.04 5.37
CA CYS A 52 -3.42 -14.69 5.22
C CYS A 52 -4.31 -14.53 3.98
N VAL A 53 -3.90 -15.05 2.82
CA VAL A 53 -4.73 -14.96 1.60
C VAL A 53 -6.03 -15.78 1.69
N LYS A 54 -6.10 -16.77 2.59
CA LYS A 54 -7.32 -17.55 2.87
C LYS A 54 -8.18 -16.91 3.97
N GLU A 55 -7.54 -16.21 4.91
CA GLU A 55 -8.19 -15.56 6.06
C GLU A 55 -9.12 -14.42 5.62
N SER A 56 -8.72 -13.60 4.64
CA SER A 56 -9.57 -12.53 4.11
C SER A 56 -9.21 -12.18 2.66
N GLN A 57 -10.24 -11.88 1.85
CA GLN A 57 -10.06 -11.34 0.49
C GLN A 57 -9.38 -9.96 0.47
N SER A 58 -9.34 -9.26 1.61
CA SER A 58 -8.67 -7.96 1.73
C SER A 58 -7.15 -8.06 1.90
N TYR A 59 -6.65 -9.22 2.31
CA TYR A 59 -5.22 -9.44 2.48
C TYR A 59 -4.56 -9.72 1.13
N ALA A 60 -3.50 -8.97 0.84
CA ALA A 60 -2.64 -9.16 -0.32
C ALA A 60 -1.50 -10.16 -0.05
N GLY A 61 -1.25 -10.51 1.21
CA GLY A 61 -0.22 -11.47 1.60
C GLY A 61 0.08 -11.48 3.10
N GLY A 62 1.23 -12.02 3.49
CA GLY A 62 1.69 -11.99 4.88
C GLY A 62 3.14 -12.45 5.07
N PHE A 63 3.71 -12.14 6.23
CA PHE A 63 5.09 -12.49 6.61
C PHE A 63 5.27 -12.68 8.13
N CYS A 64 6.32 -13.40 8.51
CA CYS A 64 6.71 -13.60 9.90
C CYS A 64 7.49 -12.40 10.43
N GLN A 65 7.05 -11.84 11.56
CA GLN A 65 7.74 -10.73 12.21
C GLN A 65 7.95 -10.98 13.70
N GLY A 66 9.11 -10.56 14.20
CA GLY A 66 9.54 -10.72 15.59
C GLY A 66 10.95 -11.30 15.69
N ARG A 67 11.40 -11.56 16.92
CA ARG A 67 12.66 -12.28 17.17
C ARG A 67 12.36 -13.75 17.46
N PRO A 68 13.17 -14.72 16.98
CA PRO A 68 13.04 -16.11 17.41
C PRO A 68 13.12 -16.23 18.95
N PRO A 69 12.30 -17.08 19.61
CA PRO A 69 11.23 -17.92 19.07
C PRO A 69 9.86 -17.19 18.96
N PHE A 70 9.75 -15.92 19.32
CA PHE A 70 8.48 -15.16 19.41
C PHE A 70 8.07 -14.48 18.09
N LYS A 71 8.27 -15.16 16.95
CA LYS A 71 7.79 -14.66 15.66
C LYS A 71 6.28 -14.90 15.52
N HIS A 72 5.55 -13.87 15.10
CA HIS A 72 4.13 -13.95 14.78
C HIS A 72 3.90 -13.72 13.28
N CYS A 73 2.82 -14.29 12.75
CA CYS A 73 2.39 -14.03 11.38
C CYS A 73 1.61 -12.71 11.31
N PHE A 74 1.99 -11.85 10.37
CA PHE A 74 1.30 -10.60 10.07
C PHE A 74 0.82 -10.61 8.61
N CYS A 75 -0.47 -10.39 8.41
CA CYS A 75 -1.09 -10.24 7.10
C CYS A 75 -1.02 -8.79 6.63
N THR A 76 -0.86 -8.58 5.33
CA THR A 76 -0.72 -7.25 4.72
C THR A 76 -1.93 -6.92 3.85
N LYS A 77 -2.43 -5.68 3.93
CA LYS A 77 -3.52 -5.17 3.10
C LYS A 77 -3.32 -3.69 2.77
N PRO A 78 -3.92 -3.16 1.68
CA PRO A 78 -3.92 -1.72 1.43
C PRO A 78 -4.50 -0.97 2.64
N CYS A 79 -3.79 0.05 3.10
CA CYS A 79 -4.29 0.92 4.15
C CYS A 79 -5.53 1.66 3.63
N LYS A 80 -6.64 1.64 4.36
CA LYS A 80 -7.74 2.55 4.07
C LYS A 80 -7.24 3.98 4.37
N ARG A 81 -7.15 4.85 3.35
CA ARG A 81 -6.97 6.31 3.55
C ARG A 81 -8.26 6.90 4.14
N GLY A 82 -8.55 6.55 5.37
CA GLY A 82 -9.63 7.10 6.16
C GLY A 82 -9.02 7.62 7.45
N ARG A 83 -8.90 8.95 7.54
CA ARG A 83 -8.82 9.77 8.75
C ARG A 83 -8.39 8.99 9.99
N ALA A 84 -7.08 8.95 10.27
CA ALA A 84 -6.47 8.57 11.53
C ALA A 84 -7.42 7.84 12.49
N ASP A 85 -7.82 6.62 12.11
CA ASP A 85 -8.39 5.71 13.08
C ASP A 85 -7.21 5.30 13.95
N ALA A 86 -7.03 6.05 15.04
CA ALA A 86 -6.08 5.78 16.10
C ALA A 86 -6.47 4.50 16.88
N THR A 87 -6.90 3.47 16.15
CA THR A 87 -7.31 2.16 16.65
C THR A 87 -6.65 1.02 15.87
N LEU A 88 -5.52 1.27 15.20
CA LEU A 88 -4.38 0.32 15.30
C LEU A 88 -3.80 0.36 16.73
N ARG A 89 -4.70 0.19 17.72
CA ARG A 89 -4.36 -0.30 19.05
C ARG A 89 -3.93 -1.73 18.80
N SER A 90 -2.62 -1.95 18.83
CA SER A 90 -2.08 -3.23 19.24
C SER A 90 -2.95 -3.80 20.37
N PRO A 91 -3.61 -4.96 20.21
CA PRO A 91 -3.94 -5.76 21.37
C PRO A 91 -2.59 -6.34 21.81
N GLY A 92 -1.96 -5.61 22.72
CA GLY A 92 -0.68 -5.92 23.31
C GLY A 92 -0.73 -5.65 24.81
N LEU A 93 -1.66 -6.31 25.50
CA LEU A 93 -1.43 -7.02 26.75
C LEU A 93 -2.54 -8.05 26.95
#